data_AF-A0A5J4KFV4-F1
#
_entry.id   AF-A0A5J4KFV4-F1
#
_cell.length_a   1.000
_cell.length_b   1.000
_cell.length_c   1.000
_cell.angle_alpha   90.00
_cell.angle_beta   90.00
_cell.angle_gamma   90.00
#
_symmetry.space_group_name_H-M   'P 1'
#
loop_
_entity.id
_entity.type
_entity.pdbx_description
1 polymer ?
#
loop_
_entity_poly.entity_id
_entity_poly.type
_entity_poly.pdbx_seq_one_letter_code
_entity_poly.pdbx_strand_id
1 'polypeptide(L)'
;MEGLPDRQAADAVRGRIDLKYALSLELSDPGFDFTILSDFRARLVQGEAEHLLLDAMFALFKERGWLKQRQHQRTDSTHILAKIRAINRLMCVGATIAVALNSLVSWLGHWMT
;
A
#
# COMPACT_ATOMS: atom_id res chain seq x y z
N MET A 1 -1.84 -0.84 4.59
CA MET A 1 -2.36 -0.80 3.21
C MET A 1 -3.25 0.44 3.16
N GLU A 2 -2.95 1.41 2.29
CA GLU A 2 -3.45 2.80 2.40
C GLU A 2 -4.96 2.98 2.11
N GLY A 3 -5.70 1.93 1.75
CA GLY A 3 -7.18 1.99 1.65
C GLY A 3 -7.69 2.99 0.61
N LEU A 4 -6.88 3.32 -0.41
CA LEU A 4 -7.19 4.35 -1.37
C LEU A 4 -8.28 3.90 -2.36
N PRO A 5 -9.26 4.77 -2.69
CA PRO A 5 -10.18 4.53 -3.80
C PRO A 5 -9.42 4.52 -5.14
N ASP A 6 -9.96 3.81 -6.14
CA ASP A 6 -9.28 3.56 -7.44
C ASP A 6 -8.79 4.85 -8.13
N ARG A 7 -9.51 5.97 -7.98
CA ARG A 7 -9.08 7.31 -8.44
C ARG A 7 -7.79 7.78 -7.78
N GLN A 8 -7.75 7.71 -6.45
CA GLN A 8 -6.56 8.09 -5.69
C GLN A 8 -5.39 7.13 -5.95
N ALA A 9 -5.65 5.86 -6.21
CA ALA A 9 -4.62 4.91 -6.60
C ALA A 9 -4.02 5.26 -7.97
N ALA A 10 -4.84 5.62 -8.97
CA ALA A 10 -4.37 6.06 -10.28
C ALA A 10 -3.57 7.38 -10.19
N ASP A 11 -4.05 8.34 -9.41
CA ASP A 11 -3.34 9.60 -9.18
C ASP A 11 -2.03 9.41 -8.39
N ALA A 12 -2.02 8.48 -7.44
CA ALA A 12 -0.82 8.11 -6.69
C ALA A 12 0.29 7.57 -7.61
N VAL A 13 -0.05 6.79 -8.65
CA VAL A 13 0.91 6.31 -9.65
C VAL A 13 1.52 7.45 -10.45
N ARG A 14 0.75 8.53 -10.73
CA ARG A 14 1.27 9.71 -11.44
C ARG A 14 2.26 10.51 -10.62
N GLY A 15 1.93 10.73 -9.34
CA GLY A 15 2.65 11.66 -8.47
C GLY A 15 3.75 11.05 -7.62
N ARG A 16 3.66 9.75 -7.30
CA ARG A 16 4.59 9.13 -6.34
C ARG A 16 5.62 8.24 -7.02
N ILE A 17 6.89 8.58 -6.79
CA ILE A 17 8.05 7.86 -7.34
C ILE A 17 8.13 6.44 -6.80
N ASP A 18 7.71 6.20 -5.55
CA ASP A 18 7.72 4.86 -4.95
C ASP A 18 6.84 3.87 -5.72
N LEU A 19 5.68 4.31 -6.19
CA LEU A 19 4.78 3.50 -7.01
C LEU A 19 5.29 3.30 -8.43
N LYS A 20 5.85 4.34 -9.07
CA LYS A 20 6.48 4.18 -10.38
C LYS A 20 7.64 3.19 -10.33
N TYR A 21 8.46 3.25 -9.29
CA TYR A 21 9.55 2.31 -9.07
C TYR A 21 9.04 0.88 -8.82
N ALA A 22 8.04 0.71 -7.95
CA ALA A 22 7.45 -0.59 -7.65
C ALA A 22 6.83 -1.26 -8.89
N LEU A 23 6.21 -0.47 -9.76
CA LEU A 23 5.59 -0.92 -11.02
C LEU A 23 6.59 -0.98 -12.18
N SER A 24 7.86 -0.63 -11.97
CA SER A 24 8.89 -0.54 -13.02
C SER A 24 8.47 0.37 -14.20
N LEU A 25 7.80 1.48 -13.88
CA LEU A 25 7.39 2.53 -14.83
C LEU A 25 8.46 3.62 -14.93
N GLU A 26 8.53 4.28 -16.08
CA GLU A 26 9.37 5.47 -16.26
C GLU A 26 8.89 6.63 -15.39
N LEU A 27 9.78 7.52 -14.95
CA LEU A 27 9.38 8.69 -14.15
C LEU A 27 8.44 9.64 -14.91
N SER A 28 8.59 9.70 -16.23
CA SER A 28 7.74 10.45 -17.16
C SER A 28 6.44 9.74 -17.52
N ASP A 29 6.23 8.51 -17.03
CA ASP A 29 5.02 7.74 -17.34
C ASP A 29 3.76 8.51 -16.90
N PRO A 30 2.76 8.68 -17.80
CA PRO A 30 1.54 9.45 -17.53
C PRO A 30 0.56 8.74 -16.57
N GLY A 31 0.87 7.51 -16.15
CA GLY A 31 -0.02 6.65 -15.39
C GLY A 31 -1.14 6.07 -16.25
N PHE A 32 -2.16 5.52 -15.60
CA PHE A 32 -3.31 4.91 -16.24
C PHE A 32 -4.62 5.60 -15.81
N ASP A 33 -5.66 5.51 -16.63
CA ASP A 33 -6.98 6.05 -16.25
C ASP A 33 -7.57 5.25 -15.08
N PHE A 34 -8.22 5.94 -14.14
CA PHE A 34 -8.75 5.32 -12.93
C PHE A 34 -9.82 4.26 -13.22
N THR A 35 -10.54 4.36 -14.35
CA THR A 35 -11.59 3.39 -14.70
C THR A 35 -11.01 2.02 -15.01
N ILE A 36 -9.76 1.94 -15.46
CA ILE A 36 -9.13 0.68 -15.87
C ILE A 36 -9.11 -0.32 -14.72
N LEU A 37 -8.83 0.13 -13.48
CA LEU A 37 -8.84 -0.76 -12.31
C LEU A 37 -10.24 -1.22 -11.95
N SER A 38 -11.23 -0.34 -12.04
CA SER A 38 -12.62 -0.67 -11.74
C SER A 38 -13.21 -1.62 -12.80
N ASP A 39 -12.94 -1.38 -14.09
CA ASP A 39 -13.39 -2.24 -15.20
C ASP A 39 -12.72 -3.60 -15.17
N PHE A 40 -11.42 -3.64 -14.89
CA PHE A 40 -10.68 -4.89 -14.72
C PHE A 40 -11.24 -5.70 -13.55
N ARG A 41 -11.49 -5.06 -12.39
CA ARG A 41 -12.11 -5.69 -11.23
C ARG A 41 -13.51 -6.21 -11.57
N ALA A 42 -14.33 -5.40 -12.24
CA ALA A 42 -15.69 -5.79 -12.63
C ALA A 42 -15.69 -7.04 -13.53
N ARG A 43 -14.78 -7.10 -14.51
CA ARG A 43 -14.63 -8.25 -15.40
C ARG A 43 -14.17 -9.51 -14.68
N LEU A 44 -13.27 -9.40 -13.71
CA LEU A 44 -12.82 -10.53 -12.90
C LEU A 44 -13.98 -11.12 -12.08
N VAL A 45 -14.77 -10.25 -11.42
CA VAL A 45 -15.91 -10.67 -10.60
C VAL A 45 -17.01 -11.27 -11.47
N GLN A 46 -17.34 -10.65 -12.60
CA GLN A 46 -18.34 -11.19 -13.55
C GLN A 46 -17.93 -12.55 -14.12
N GLY A 47 -16.63 -12.82 -14.22
CA GLY A 47 -16.10 -14.08 -14.72
C GLY A 47 -15.72 -15.10 -13.63
N GLU A 48 -15.98 -14.82 -12.34
CA GLU A 48 -15.54 -15.64 -11.20
C GLU A 48 -14.04 -16.04 -11.28
N ALA A 49 -13.24 -15.12 -11.82
CA ALA A 49 -11.88 -15.34 -12.27
C ALA A 49 -10.83 -14.72 -11.33
N GLU A 50 -11.21 -14.34 -10.11
CA GLU A 50 -10.32 -13.68 -9.15
C GLU A 50 -9.09 -14.53 -8.82
N HIS A 51 -9.26 -15.86 -8.85
CA HIS A 51 -8.19 -16.82 -8.64
C HIS A 51 -7.09 -16.74 -9.72
N LEU A 52 -7.42 -16.38 -10.97
CA LEU A 52 -6.43 -16.27 -12.05
C LEU A 52 -5.40 -15.18 -11.77
N LEU A 53 -5.83 -14.05 -11.19
CA LEU A 53 -4.92 -12.98 -10.80
C LEU A 53 -3.96 -13.47 -9.72
N LEU A 54 -4.47 -14.16 -8.71
CA LEU A 54 -3.68 -14.71 -7.62
C LEU A 54 -2.66 -15.76 -8.12
N ASP A 55 -3.10 -16.65 -9.01
CA ASP A 55 -2.25 -17.70 -9.59
C ASP A 55 -1.14 -17.10 -10.46
N ALA A 56 -1.46 -16.10 -11.28
CA ALA A 56 -0.47 -15.36 -12.06
C ALA A 56 0.57 -14.66 -11.16
N MET A 57 0.13 -14.03 -10.07
CA MET A 57 1.05 -13.44 -9.08
C MET A 57 1.94 -14.51 -8.44
N PHE A 58 1.38 -15.67 -8.08
CA PHE A 58 2.17 -16.77 -7.52
C PHE A 58 3.20 -17.33 -8.50
N ALA A 59 2.86 -17.44 -9.78
CA ALA A 59 3.82 -17.85 -10.81
C ALA A 59 5.00 -16.87 -10.85
N LEU A 60 4.73 -15.56 -10.97
CA LEU A 60 5.76 -14.52 -10.99
C LEU A 60 6.62 -14.49 -9.72
N PHE A 61 6.00 -14.65 -8.55
CA PHE A 61 6.72 -14.66 -7.28
C PHE A 61 7.60 -15.90 -7.11
N LYS A 62 7.20 -17.05 -7.67
CA LYS A 62 8.04 -18.26 -7.71
C LYS A 62 9.24 -18.04 -8.64
N GLU A 63 9.01 -17.51 -9.84
CA GLU A 63 10.08 -17.21 -10.81
C GLU A 63 11.11 -16.24 -10.23
N ARG A 64 10.64 -15.22 -9.50
CA ARG A 64 11.52 -14.24 -8.83
C ARG A 64 12.15 -14.75 -7.53
N GLY A 65 11.84 -15.98 -7.11
CA GLY A 65 12.32 -16.56 -5.85
C GLY A 65 11.81 -15.88 -4.59
N TRP A 66 10.77 -15.04 -4.69
CA TRP A 66 10.16 -14.35 -3.56
C TRP A 66 9.33 -15.31 -2.69
N LEU A 67 8.84 -16.40 -3.30
CA LEU A 67 8.23 -17.52 -2.60
C LEU A 67 9.26 -18.61 -2.37
N LYS A 68 9.58 -18.86 -1.10
CA LYS A 68 10.39 -20.03 -0.73
C LYS A 68 9.58 -21.31 -0.99
N GLN A 69 10.23 -22.33 -1.56
CA GLN A 69 9.66 -23.68 -1.62
C GLN A 69 9.31 -24.14 -0.20
N ARG A 70 8.08 -24.63 -0.02
CA ARG A 70 7.45 -25.01 1.26
C ARG A 70 8.42 -25.75 2.21
N GLN A 71 8.73 -25.13 3.35
CA GLN A 71 8.76 -25.90 4.59
C GLN A 71 7.31 -26.06 5.05
N HIS A 72 7.01 -27.21 5.67
CA HIS A 72 5.67 -27.63 6.11
C HIS A 72 4.82 -26.45 6.61
N GLN A 73 3.82 -26.07 5.80
CA GLN A 73 2.97 -24.95 6.13
C GLN A 73 1.96 -25.40 7.17
N ARG A 74 2.23 -25.10 8.44
CA ARG A 74 1.26 -25.28 9.51
C ARG A 74 0.14 -24.27 9.32
N THR A 75 -0.99 -24.73 8.80
CA THR A 75 -2.24 -23.96 8.76
C THR A 75 -2.88 -23.99 10.14
N ASP A 76 -2.20 -23.43 11.14
CA ASP A 76 -2.87 -22.98 12.36
C ASP A 76 -2.85 -21.46 12.32
N SER A 77 -3.91 -20.90 11.74
CA SER A 77 -4.06 -19.45 11.60
C SER A 77 -4.42 -18.87 12.97
N THR A 78 -3.44 -18.72 13.85
CA THR A 78 -3.58 -17.77 14.94
C THR A 78 -3.58 -16.36 14.33
N HIS A 79 -4.67 -15.63 14.52
CA HIS A 79 -4.88 -14.25 14.07
C HIS A 79 -3.58 -13.44 14.21
N ILE A 80 -3.03 -12.94 13.10
CA ILE A 80 -1.88 -12.03 13.14
C ILE A 80 -2.38 -10.69 13.69
N LEU A 81 -2.42 -10.54 15.01
CA LEU A 81 -2.37 -9.22 15.65
C LEU A 81 -1.01 -8.64 15.28
N ALA A 82 -1.05 -7.52 14.56
CA ALA A 82 0.06 -6.84 13.91
C ALA A 82 1.46 -7.08 14.51
N LYS A 83 2.45 -7.30 13.65
CA LYS A 83 3.88 -7.24 13.99
C LYS A 83 4.26 -5.79 14.26
N ILE A 84 3.80 -5.24 15.39
CA ILE A 84 4.10 -3.88 15.82
C ILE A 84 5.60 -3.85 16.18
N ARG A 85 6.37 -3.09 15.41
CA ARG A 85 7.75 -2.78 15.74
C ARG A 85 7.75 -2.08 17.10
N ALA A 86 8.49 -2.61 18.08
CA ALA A 86 8.65 -1.94 19.37
C ALA A 86 9.13 -0.51 19.12
N ILE A 87 8.33 0.46 19.58
CA ILE A 87 8.63 1.88 19.40
C ILE A 87 9.84 2.19 20.29
N ASN A 88 10.98 2.49 19.68
CA ASN A 88 12.15 2.95 20.42
C ASN A 88 11.85 4.32 21.03
N ARG A 89 12.41 4.62 22.21
CA ARG A 89 12.22 5.85 22.99
C ARG A 89 12.39 7.12 22.14
N LEU A 90 13.30 7.11 21.18
CA LEU A 90 13.56 8.22 20.26
C LEU A 90 12.37 8.51 19.31
N MET A 91 11.67 7.46 18.88
CA MET A 91 10.47 7.56 18.05
C MET A 91 9.27 8.07 18.87
N CYS A 92 9.16 7.68 20.16
CA CYS A 92 8.20 8.30 21.07
C CYS A 92 8.45 9.81 21.21
N VAL A 93 9.71 10.22 21.40
CA VAL A 93 10.05 11.66 21.50
C VAL A 93 9.68 12.40 20.21
N GLY A 94 10.02 11.83 19.04
CA GLY A 94 9.66 12.43 17.76
C GLY A 94 8.15 12.57 17.56
N ALA A 95 7.38 11.54 17.91
CA ALA A 95 5.92 11.57 17.84
C ALA A 95 5.31 12.61 18.80
N THR A 96 5.83 12.70 20.03
CA THR A 96 5.37 13.71 21.01
C THR A 96 5.65 15.12 20.53
N ILE A 97 6.82 15.40 19.95
CA ILE A 97 7.16 16.72 19.38
C ILE A 97 6.22 17.05 18.23
N ALA A 98 5.96 16.10 17.32
CA ALA A 98 5.04 16.31 16.20
C ALA A 98 3.61 16.63 16.68
N VAL A 99 3.11 15.92 17.70
CA VAL A 99 1.79 16.17 18.29
C VAL A 99 1.74 17.52 18.99
N ALA A 100 2.79 17.91 19.72
CA ALA A 100 2.87 19.20 20.40
C ALA A 100 2.89 20.37 19.39
N LEU A 101 3.68 20.26 18.32
CA LEU A 101 3.72 21.25 17.25
C LEU A 101 2.37 21.37 16.53
N ASN A 102 1.71 20.27 16.19
CA ASN A 102 0.38 20.31 15.58
C ASN A 102 -0.67 20.96 16.49
N SER A 103 -0.59 20.70 17.80
CA SER A 103 -1.46 21.36 18.79
C SER A 103 -1.17 22.86 18.91
N LEU A 104 0.09 23.28 18.79
CA LEU A 104 0.44 24.70 18.77
C LEU A 104 0.01 25.39 17.48
N VAL A 105 0.11 24.70 16.33
CA VAL A 105 -0.37 25.22 15.05
C VAL A 105 -1.89 25.40 15.06
N SER A 106 -2.66 24.48 15.64
CA SER A 106 -4.10 24.67 15.80
C SER A 106 -4.43 25.84 16.72
N TRP A 107 -3.58 26.11 17.71
CA TRP A 107 -3.71 27.28 18.58
C TRP A 107 -3.19 28.57 17.92
N LEU A 108 -2.23 28.55 17.00
CA LEU A 108 -1.73 29.76 16.32
C LEU A 108 -2.53 30.12 15.07
N GLY A 109 -3.41 29.23 14.60
CA GLY A 109 -4.33 29.47 13.49
C GLY A 109 -5.29 30.66 13.69
N HIS A 110 -5.41 31.21 14.91
CA HIS A 110 -6.15 32.46 15.17
C HIS A 110 -5.29 33.73 15.22
N TRP A 111 -3.95 33.63 15.24
CA TRP A 111 -3.03 34.78 15.24
C TRP A 111 -2.36 35.04 13.89
N MET A 112 -2.43 34.10 12.93
CA MET A 112 -1.91 34.25 11.56
C MET A 112 -3.03 34.50 10.54
N THR A 113 -3.92 35.45 10.85
CA THR A 113 -4.78 36.14 9.86
C THR A 113 -4.40 37.60 9.86
#